data_AF-A0A0G0W2U6-F1
#
_entry.id   AF-A0A0G0W2U6-F1
#
_cell.length_a   1.000
_cell.length_b   1.000
_cell.length_c   1.000
_cell.angle_alpha   90.00
_cell.angle_beta   90.00
_cell.angle_gamma   90.00
#
_symmetry.space_group_name_H-M   'P 1'
#
loop_
_entity.id
_entity.type
_entity.pdbx_description
1 polymer ?
#
loop_
_entity_poly.entity_id
_entity_poly.type
_entity_poly.pdbx_seq_one_letter_code
_entity_poly.pdbx_strand_id
1 'polypeptide(L)'
;MKSIGIILAIISLVVLGWNLLQVNKPNTSMEYSQNIKDFIWEDIKISFQYPEFENWGVKEVSQISKNEYTIFLNYPLGIDFEIIPQIKITVVPEWSLKALRLKKGYITQKKNAMGVLYDIIQVQHNPKMLAFFTEDFGVTITPISTPKEYGFYEEVFFEKIMNTFTIKH
;
A
#
# COMPACT_ATOMS: atom_id res chain seq x y z
N MET A 1 55.55 -22.88 6.24
CA MET A 1 54.23 -23.20 5.66
C MET A 1 53.21 -23.52 6.77
N LYS A 2 52.83 -22.53 7.60
CA LYS A 2 51.81 -22.73 8.67
C LYS A 2 50.64 -21.73 8.61
N SER A 3 50.66 -20.79 7.66
CA SER A 3 49.74 -19.66 7.63
C SER A 3 48.51 -19.83 6.74
N ILE A 4 48.46 -20.90 5.91
CA ILE A 4 47.37 -21.13 4.95
C ILE A 4 46.12 -21.71 5.65
N GLY A 5 46.30 -22.53 6.69
CA GLY A 5 45.17 -23.14 7.42
C GLY A 5 44.36 -22.14 8.25
N ILE A 6 44.98 -21.08 8.75
CA ILE A 6 44.31 -20.04 9.56
C ILE A 6 43.42 -19.15 8.67
N ILE A 7 43.86 -18.85 7.45
CA ILE A 7 43.11 -18.02 6.50
C ILE A 7 41.81 -18.73 6.06
N LEU A 8 41.87 -20.05 5.82
CA LEU A 8 40.68 -20.84 5.45
C LEU A 8 39.65 -20.92 6.59
N ALA A 9 40.09 -21.02 7.85
CA ALA A 9 39.19 -21.03 9.00
C ALA A 9 38.44 -19.70 9.19
N ILE A 10 39.11 -18.57 8.95
CA ILE A 10 38.50 -17.23 9.06
C ILE A 10 37.46 -17.02 7.94
N ILE A 11 37.78 -17.40 6.69
CA ILE A 11 36.82 -17.31 5.57
C ILE A 11 35.57 -18.17 5.85
N SER A 12 35.76 -19.34 6.46
CA SER A 12 34.65 -20.25 6.80
C SER A 12 33.72 -19.64 7.87
N LEU A 13 34.28 -18.95 8.87
CA LEU A 13 33.50 -18.24 9.89
C LEU A 13 32.74 -17.03 9.33
N VAL A 14 33.34 -16.29 8.39
CA VAL A 14 32.67 -15.15 7.72
C VAL A 14 31.50 -15.63 6.86
N VAL A 15 31.66 -16.74 6.12
CA VAL A 15 30.58 -17.32 5.30
C VAL A 15 29.46 -17.91 6.18
N LEU A 16 29.79 -18.53 7.32
CA LEU A 16 28.79 -19.00 8.29
C LEU A 16 28.02 -17.85 8.94
N GLY A 17 28.70 -16.76 9.30
CA GLY A 17 28.06 -15.56 9.84
C GLY A 17 27.12 -14.88 8.83
N TRP A 18 27.51 -14.83 7.55
CA TRP A 18 26.66 -14.28 6.49
C TRP A 18 25.44 -15.15 6.19
N ASN A 19 25.60 -16.47 6.19
CA ASN A 19 24.47 -17.40 6.06
C ASN A 19 23.53 -17.32 7.27
N LEU A 20 24.04 -17.17 8.50
CA LEU A 20 23.20 -16.94 9.70
C LEU A 20 22.44 -15.62 9.64
N LEU A 21 23.04 -14.55 9.08
CA LEU A 21 22.35 -13.28 8.85
C LEU A 21 21.26 -13.37 7.77
N GLN A 22 21.42 -14.22 6.74
CA GLN A 22 20.37 -14.48 5.76
C GLN A 22 19.29 -15.45 6.26
N VAL A 23 19.64 -16.39 7.13
CA VAL A 23 18.69 -17.34 7.76
C VAL A 23 17.86 -16.65 8.85
N ASN A 24 18.38 -15.57 9.44
CA ASN A 24 17.63 -14.64 10.28
C ASN A 24 16.99 -13.50 9.46
N LYS A 25 16.51 -13.75 8.23
CA LYS A 25 15.34 -13.00 7.81
C LYS A 25 14.28 -13.34 8.86
N PRO A 26 13.76 -12.36 9.63
CA PRO A 26 12.73 -12.67 10.60
C PRO A 26 11.65 -13.44 9.85
N ASN A 27 11.46 -14.69 10.25
CA ASN A 27 10.35 -15.51 9.82
C ASN A 27 9.13 -14.96 10.56
N THR A 28 8.85 -13.69 10.33
CA THR A 28 7.66 -13.01 10.77
C THR A 28 6.57 -13.59 9.88
N SER A 29 5.96 -14.67 10.35
CA SER A 29 4.51 -14.74 10.30
C SER A 29 4.00 -13.52 11.06
N MET A 30 4.11 -12.36 10.43
CA MET A 30 3.76 -11.07 11.00
C MET A 30 2.27 -11.16 11.26
N GLU A 31 1.90 -11.20 12.55
CA GLU A 31 0.52 -11.20 12.95
C GLU A 31 -0.11 -9.92 12.38
N TYR A 32 -1.17 -10.07 11.60
CA TYR A 32 -1.93 -8.92 11.15
C TYR A 32 -2.40 -8.19 12.40
N SER A 33 -1.86 -7.01 12.66
CA SER A 33 -2.49 -6.06 13.57
C SER A 33 -3.92 -5.86 13.07
N GLN A 34 -4.91 -6.34 13.83
CA GLN A 34 -6.33 -6.23 13.47
C GLN A 34 -6.89 -4.82 13.70
N ASN A 35 -6.02 -3.83 13.96
CA ASN A 35 -6.44 -2.46 14.13
C ASN A 35 -6.97 -1.92 12.81
N ILE A 36 -8.22 -1.46 12.83
CA ILE A 36 -8.88 -0.82 11.70
C ILE A 36 -8.89 0.69 11.93
N LYS A 37 -8.55 1.44 10.90
CA LYS A 37 -8.66 2.90 10.86
C LYS A 37 -9.78 3.31 9.94
N ASP A 38 -10.43 4.41 10.31
CA ASP A 38 -11.39 5.10 9.46
C ASP A 38 -10.68 6.25 8.73
N PHE A 39 -11.01 6.43 7.46
CA PHE A 39 -10.71 7.63 6.70
C PHE A 39 -12.03 8.30 6.31
N ILE A 40 -12.11 9.61 6.51
CA ILE A 40 -13.27 10.41 6.18
C ILE A 40 -12.79 11.67 5.47
N TRP A 41 -13.38 11.96 4.32
CA TRP A 41 -13.19 13.22 3.62
C TRP A 41 -14.55 13.90 3.46
N GLU A 42 -14.80 14.82 4.39
CA GLU A 42 -16.11 15.46 4.58
C GLU A 42 -16.56 16.26 3.35
N ASP A 43 -15.67 17.04 2.74
CA ASP A 43 -16.02 17.94 1.61
C ASP A 43 -16.65 17.21 0.42
N ILE A 44 -16.16 16.01 0.10
CA ILE A 44 -16.66 15.18 -1.00
C ILE A 44 -17.46 13.97 -0.50
N LYS A 45 -17.74 13.93 0.81
CA LYS A 45 -18.59 12.94 1.48
C LYS A 45 -18.20 11.48 1.23
N ILE A 46 -16.90 11.19 1.12
CA ILE A 46 -16.42 9.80 1.02
C ILE A 46 -15.89 9.32 2.37
N SER A 47 -16.03 8.02 2.63
CA SER A 47 -15.36 7.37 3.74
C SER A 47 -15.06 5.91 3.45
N PHE A 48 -14.04 5.38 4.09
CA PHE A 48 -13.68 3.96 4.03
C PHE A 48 -12.88 3.56 5.27
N GLN A 49 -12.74 2.25 5.46
CA GLN A 49 -11.88 1.67 6.48
C GLN A 49 -10.67 1.01 5.85
N TYR A 50 -9.56 0.97 6.58
CA TYR A 50 -8.35 0.28 6.16
C TYR A 50 -7.61 -0.34 7.36
N PRO A 51 -6.89 -1.45 7.17
CA PRO A 51 -6.08 -2.04 8.23
C PRO A 51 -4.84 -1.18 8.53
N GLU A 52 -4.51 -1.05 9.80
CA GLU A 52 -3.22 -0.56 10.28
C GLU A 52 -2.26 -1.75 10.41
N PHE A 53 -1.24 -1.78 9.56
CA PHE A 53 -0.21 -2.82 9.59
C PHE A 53 0.82 -2.51 10.68
N GLU A 54 1.37 -3.57 11.28
CA GLU A 54 2.42 -3.46 12.29
C GLU A 54 3.60 -2.63 11.75
N ASN A 55 4.14 -1.70 12.56
CA ASN A 55 5.22 -0.77 12.18
C ASN A 55 4.86 0.28 11.11
N TRP A 56 3.64 0.24 10.57
CA TRP A 56 3.12 1.21 9.58
C TRP A 56 2.05 2.13 10.17
N GLY A 57 2.17 2.49 11.45
CA GLY A 57 1.19 3.34 12.11
C GLY A 57 1.05 4.71 11.44
N VAL A 58 -0.11 5.33 11.57
CA VAL A 58 -0.38 6.65 10.99
C VAL A 58 0.45 7.72 11.70
N LYS A 59 1.22 8.48 10.92
CA LYS A 59 1.96 9.67 11.38
C LYS A 59 1.09 10.92 11.29
N GLU A 60 0.46 11.12 10.13
CA GLU A 60 -0.35 12.30 9.85
C GLU A 60 -1.35 12.01 8.72
N VAL A 61 -2.52 12.64 8.77
CA VAL A 61 -3.45 12.73 7.62
C VAL A 61 -3.51 14.18 7.19
N SER A 62 -3.14 14.47 5.96
CA SER A 62 -2.97 15.83 5.47
C SER A 62 -3.68 16.04 4.14
N GLN A 63 -4.34 17.19 3.99
CA GLN A 63 -4.89 17.63 2.72
C GLN A 63 -3.81 18.40 1.96
N ILE A 64 -3.27 17.78 0.91
CA ILE A 64 -2.19 18.36 0.10
C ILE A 64 -2.76 19.37 -0.91
N SER A 65 -3.97 19.09 -1.42
CA SER A 65 -4.70 20.00 -2.30
C SER A 65 -6.20 19.79 -2.16
N LYS A 66 -7.00 20.62 -2.85
CA LYS A 66 -8.46 20.44 -2.93
C LYS A 66 -8.87 19.05 -3.43
N ASN A 67 -8.00 18.36 -4.17
CA ASN A 67 -8.28 17.07 -4.79
C ASN A 67 -7.36 15.96 -4.28
N GLU A 68 -6.56 16.18 -3.23
CA GLU A 68 -5.64 15.17 -2.73
C GLU A 68 -5.53 15.18 -1.21
N TYR A 69 -5.77 14.01 -0.62
CA TYR A 69 -5.37 13.67 0.74
C TYR A 69 -4.21 12.68 0.71
N THR A 70 -3.31 12.83 1.67
CA THR A 70 -2.22 11.89 1.91
C THR A 70 -2.25 11.44 3.36
N ILE A 71 -2.25 10.11 3.56
CA ILE A 71 -2.03 9.49 4.87
C ILE A 71 -0.54 9.15 4.93
N PHE A 72 0.21 9.92 5.70
CA PHE A 72 1.62 9.65 5.98
C PHE A 72 1.74 8.61 7.07
N LEU A 73 2.64 7.65 6.87
CA LEU A 73 2.84 6.54 7.77
C LEU A 73 4.24 6.63 8.39
N ASN A 74 4.40 6.00 9.55
CA ASN A 74 5.71 5.86 10.16
C ASN A 74 6.62 4.97 9.31
N TYR A 75 7.92 5.24 9.40
CA TYR A 75 8.92 4.35 8.84
C TYR A 75 9.03 3.12 9.75
N PRO A 76 8.94 1.89 9.21
CA PRO A 76 9.30 0.73 9.98
C PRO A 76 10.78 0.81 10.39
N LEU A 77 11.09 0.35 11.61
CA LEU A 77 12.45 0.41 12.14
C LEU A 77 13.42 -0.37 11.24
N GLY A 78 14.56 0.24 10.92
CA GLY A 78 15.66 -0.42 10.21
C GLY A 78 15.53 -0.48 8.69
N ILE A 79 14.63 0.30 8.08
CA ILE A 79 14.46 0.37 6.62
C ILE A 79 14.54 1.81 6.16
N ASP A 80 15.49 2.09 5.25
CA ASP A 80 15.61 3.37 4.59
C ASP A 80 14.69 3.42 3.37
N PHE A 81 13.71 4.33 3.36
CA PHE A 81 12.92 4.63 2.17
C PHE A 81 13.35 5.98 1.58
N GLU A 82 13.51 6.01 0.25
CA GLU A 82 13.78 7.25 -0.49
C GLU A 82 12.61 8.25 -0.39
N ILE A 83 11.39 7.76 -0.18
CA ILE A 83 10.16 8.54 -0.11
C ILE A 83 9.44 8.19 1.18
N ILE A 84 8.85 9.19 1.84
CA ILE A 84 8.00 8.98 3.01
C ILE A 84 6.88 7.99 2.65
N PRO A 85 6.74 6.89 3.40
CA PRO A 85 5.65 5.95 3.18
C PRO A 85 4.31 6.64 3.31
N GLN A 86 3.49 6.49 2.27
CA GLN A 86 2.24 7.23 2.17
C GLN A 86 1.19 6.45 1.39
N ILE A 87 -0.06 6.64 1.78
CA ILE A 87 -1.24 6.28 1.01
C ILE A 87 -1.81 7.56 0.44
N LYS A 88 -2.04 7.59 -0.88
CA LYS A 88 -2.62 8.75 -1.56
C LYS A 88 -4.08 8.50 -1.90
N ILE A 89 -4.91 9.49 -1.64
CA ILE A 89 -6.33 9.52 -1.99
C ILE A 89 -6.54 10.75 -2.86
N THR A 90 -6.85 10.52 -4.14
CA THR A 90 -6.96 11.59 -5.14
C THR A 90 -8.34 11.58 -5.77
N VAL A 91 -8.95 12.75 -5.83
CA VAL A 91 -10.16 13.00 -6.62
C VAL A 91 -9.75 13.32 -8.03
N VAL A 92 -10.32 12.60 -8.97
CA VAL A 92 -10.05 12.79 -10.39
C VAL A 92 -11.36 13.04 -11.13
N PRO A 93 -11.35 13.83 -12.21
CA PRO A 93 -12.52 13.98 -13.05
C PRO A 93 -12.99 12.63 -13.59
N GLU A 94 -14.30 12.41 -13.63
CA GLU A 94 -14.89 11.12 -14.00
C GLU A 94 -14.42 10.63 -15.39
N TRP A 95 -14.33 11.56 -16.35
CA TRP A 95 -13.88 11.27 -17.71
C TRP A 95 -12.45 10.71 -17.78
N SER A 96 -11.58 11.07 -16.82
CA SER A 96 -10.18 10.64 -16.81
C SER A 96 -10.08 9.15 -16.53
N LEU A 97 -10.91 8.63 -15.62
CA LEU A 97 -10.96 7.21 -15.32
C LEU A 97 -11.77 6.44 -16.38
N LYS A 98 -12.83 7.03 -16.96
CA LYS A 98 -13.50 6.44 -18.13
C LYS A 98 -12.54 6.24 -19.29
N ALA A 99 -11.70 7.23 -19.58
CA ALA A 99 -10.69 7.11 -20.63
C ALA A 99 -9.69 5.96 -20.34
N LEU A 100 -9.27 5.79 -19.08
CA LEU A 100 -8.42 4.67 -18.65
C LEU A 100 -9.11 3.31 -18.83
N ARG A 101 -10.41 3.21 -18.53
CA ARG A 101 -11.23 2.01 -18.74
C ARG A 101 -11.35 1.66 -20.21
N LEU A 102 -11.68 2.64 -21.06
CA LEU A 102 -11.83 2.47 -22.50
C LEU A 102 -10.51 2.07 -23.18
N LYS A 103 -9.40 2.73 -22.83
CA LYS A 103 -8.08 2.46 -23.43
C LYS A 103 -7.60 1.03 -23.19
N LYS A 104 -8.00 0.41 -22.08
CA LYS A 104 -7.62 -0.95 -21.74
C LYS A 104 -8.70 -1.99 -22.10
N GLY A 105 -9.81 -1.59 -22.71
CA GLY A 105 -10.90 -2.49 -23.08
C GLY A 105 -11.67 -3.07 -21.88
N TYR A 106 -11.48 -2.54 -20.67
CA TYR A 106 -12.15 -3.03 -19.46
C TYR A 106 -13.36 -2.15 -19.15
N ILE A 107 -14.54 -2.58 -19.60
CA ILE A 107 -15.79 -2.08 -19.01
C ILE A 107 -16.01 -2.89 -17.72
N THR A 108 -15.30 -2.53 -16.65
CA THR A 108 -15.52 -3.14 -15.33
C THR A 108 -16.94 -2.85 -14.86
N GLN A 109 -17.70 -3.88 -14.49
CA GLN A 109 -19.05 -3.77 -13.92
C GLN A 109 -19.07 -4.12 -12.42
N LYS A 110 -17.89 -4.26 -11.80
CA LYS A 110 -17.76 -4.64 -10.39
C LYS A 110 -18.26 -3.51 -9.50
N LYS A 111 -19.13 -3.87 -8.58
CA LYS A 111 -19.65 -3.00 -7.52
C LYS A 111 -19.25 -3.56 -6.17
N ASN A 112 -18.94 -2.70 -5.22
CA ASN A 112 -18.72 -3.13 -3.85
C ASN A 112 -20.05 -3.42 -3.12
N ALA A 113 -19.98 -3.83 -1.86
CA ALA A 113 -21.16 -4.10 -1.03
C ALA A 113 -22.10 -2.88 -0.88
N MET A 114 -21.58 -1.66 -1.07
CA MET A 114 -22.33 -0.41 -1.01
C MET A 114 -22.88 0.02 -2.39
N GLY A 115 -22.68 -0.79 -3.43
CA GLY A 115 -23.17 -0.53 -4.79
C GLY A 115 -22.28 0.41 -5.62
N VAL A 116 -21.13 0.84 -5.09
CA VAL A 116 -20.20 1.75 -5.77
C VAL A 116 -19.35 0.97 -6.77
N LEU A 117 -19.27 1.47 -8.01
CA LEU A 117 -18.41 0.89 -9.03
C LEU A 117 -16.94 1.06 -8.65
N TYR A 118 -16.14 0.02 -8.84
CA TYR A 118 -14.70 0.07 -8.57
C TYR A 118 -13.88 -0.79 -9.52
N ASP A 119 -12.59 -0.45 -9.69
CA ASP A 119 -11.61 -1.21 -10.46
C ASP A 119 -10.22 -1.18 -9.80
N ILE A 120 -9.39 -2.18 -10.10
CA ILE A 120 -7.98 -2.19 -9.69
C ILE A 120 -7.12 -1.92 -10.93
N ILE A 121 -6.47 -0.77 -10.96
CA ILE A 121 -5.73 -0.28 -12.11
C ILE A 121 -4.23 -0.38 -11.84
N GLN A 122 -3.49 -1.01 -12.75
CA GLN A 122 -2.02 -0.97 -12.76
C GLN A 122 -1.54 -0.19 -13.98
N VAL A 123 -0.91 0.96 -13.79
CA VAL A 123 -0.20 1.68 -14.86
C VAL A 123 1.23 1.13 -14.90
N GLN A 124 1.79 0.90 -16.10
CA GLN A 124 3.12 0.29 -16.26
C GLN A 124 4.14 0.87 -15.27
N HIS A 125 4.87 -0.03 -14.60
CA HIS A 125 5.88 0.27 -13.57
C HIS A 125 5.41 1.03 -12.32
N ASN A 126 4.11 1.31 -12.19
CA ASN A 126 3.53 1.93 -10.99
C ASN A 126 2.87 0.89 -10.07
N PRO A 127 2.75 1.19 -8.77
CA PRO A 127 1.92 0.39 -7.87
C PRO A 127 0.48 0.31 -8.39
N LYS A 128 -0.21 -0.78 -8.02
CA LYS A 128 -1.65 -0.88 -8.31
C LYS A 128 -2.37 0.22 -7.54
N MET A 129 -3.46 0.71 -8.10
CA MET A 129 -4.36 1.65 -7.43
C MET A 129 -5.78 1.10 -7.47
N LEU A 130 -6.53 1.37 -6.41
CA LEU A 130 -7.95 1.08 -6.34
C LEU A 130 -8.72 2.34 -6.76
N ALA A 131 -9.56 2.24 -7.79
CA ALA A 131 -10.34 3.35 -8.31
C ALA A 131 -11.83 3.11 -8.05
N PHE A 132 -12.52 4.10 -7.50
CA PHE A 132 -13.97 4.14 -7.34
C PHE A 132 -14.58 5.19 -8.27
N PHE A 133 -15.76 4.89 -8.80
CA PHE A 133 -16.42 5.69 -9.83
C PHE A 133 -17.78 6.19 -9.33
N THR A 134 -18.01 7.48 -9.46
CA THR A 134 -19.30 8.15 -9.23
C THR A 134 -19.82 8.69 -10.56
N GLU A 135 -20.98 9.34 -10.55
CA GLU A 135 -21.52 10.01 -11.75
C GLU A 135 -20.71 11.26 -12.13
N ASP A 136 -20.15 11.96 -11.13
CA ASP A 136 -19.54 13.27 -11.29
C ASP A 136 -18.00 13.25 -11.21
N PHE A 137 -17.44 12.30 -10.47
CA PHE A 137 -16.01 12.19 -10.22
C PHE A 137 -15.57 10.75 -9.99
N GLY A 138 -14.28 10.54 -9.84
CA GLY A 138 -13.74 9.30 -9.31
C GLY A 138 -12.73 9.54 -8.21
N VAL A 139 -12.46 8.48 -7.46
CA VAL A 139 -11.51 8.49 -6.36
C VAL A 139 -10.50 7.39 -6.60
N THR A 140 -9.21 7.74 -6.63
CA THR A 140 -8.13 6.76 -6.69
C THR A 140 -7.42 6.68 -5.36
N ILE A 141 -7.18 5.46 -4.90
CA ILE A 141 -6.43 5.16 -3.68
C ILE A 141 -5.18 4.39 -4.10
N THR A 142 -4.03 5.03 -3.93
CA THR A 142 -2.72 4.44 -4.19
C THR A 142 -2.11 4.01 -2.86
N PRO A 143 -1.84 2.71 -2.65
CA PRO A 143 -1.21 2.21 -1.44
C PRO A 143 0.27 2.60 -1.39
N ILE A 144 0.92 2.27 -0.28
CA ILE A 144 2.38 2.34 -0.16
C ILE A 144 3.02 1.42 -1.22
N SER A 145 4.07 1.89 -1.88
CA SER A 145 4.92 1.02 -2.70
C SER A 145 6.04 0.44 -1.85
N THR A 146 5.83 -0.76 -1.32
CA THR A 146 6.82 -1.45 -0.50
C THR A 146 6.76 -2.96 -0.74
N PRO A 147 7.90 -3.68 -0.71
CA PRO A 147 7.91 -5.14 -0.70
C PRO A 147 7.06 -5.74 0.42
N LYS A 148 6.33 -6.83 0.12
CA LYS A 148 5.48 -7.54 1.11
C LYS A 148 6.25 -8.00 2.35
N GLU A 149 7.56 -8.25 2.22
CA GLU A 149 8.43 -8.67 3.33
C GLU A 149 8.56 -7.62 4.44
N TYR A 150 8.17 -6.38 4.20
CA TYR A 150 8.15 -5.31 5.19
C TYR A 150 6.80 -5.15 5.90
N GLY A 151 5.88 -6.12 5.77
CA GLY A 151 4.66 -6.19 6.58
C GLY A 151 3.44 -5.44 6.03
N PHE A 152 3.55 -4.83 4.85
CA PHE A 152 2.39 -4.24 4.17
C PHE A 152 1.79 -5.23 3.16
N TYR A 153 0.50 -5.54 3.32
CA TYR A 153 -0.22 -6.49 2.47
C TYR A 153 -1.27 -5.77 1.62
N GLU A 154 -0.89 -5.39 0.39
CA GLU A 154 -1.75 -4.65 -0.57
C GLU A 154 -3.13 -5.30 -0.76
N GLU A 155 -3.20 -6.62 -0.84
CA GLU A 155 -4.44 -7.36 -1.06
C GLU A 155 -5.45 -7.17 0.09
N VAL A 156 -4.99 -7.30 1.34
CA VAL A 156 -5.81 -7.10 2.54
C VAL A 156 -6.23 -5.63 2.68
N PHE A 157 -5.30 -4.73 2.37
CA PHE A 157 -5.58 -3.29 2.35
C PHE A 157 -6.69 -2.94 1.36
N PHE A 158 -6.58 -3.39 0.11
CA PHE A 158 -7.61 -3.17 -0.91
C PHE A 158 -8.92 -3.85 -0.55
N GLU A 159 -8.90 -5.09 -0.07
CA GLU A 159 -10.11 -5.80 0.30
C GLU A 159 -10.92 -5.02 1.34
N LYS A 160 -10.26 -4.53 2.39
CA LYS A 160 -10.95 -3.76 3.44
C LYS A 160 -11.56 -2.47 2.90
N ILE A 161 -10.82 -1.73 2.08
CA ILE A 161 -11.33 -0.50 1.47
C ILE A 161 -12.49 -0.80 0.54
N MET A 162 -12.36 -1.78 -0.36
CA MET A 162 -13.45 -2.19 -1.25
C MET A 162 -14.73 -2.49 -0.47
N ASN A 163 -14.63 -3.27 0.62
CA ASN A 163 -15.79 -3.69 1.40
C ASN A 163 -16.45 -2.55 2.20
N THR A 164 -15.75 -1.44 2.45
CA THR A 164 -16.21 -0.38 3.36
C THR A 164 -16.32 0.99 2.72
N PHE A 165 -15.87 1.15 1.47
CA PHE A 165 -15.94 2.42 0.76
C PHE A 165 -17.40 2.84 0.55
N THR A 166 -17.72 4.04 0.99
CA THR A 166 -19.04 4.66 0.88
C THR A 166 -18.92 6.08 0.36
N ILE A 167 -19.97 6.51 -0.33
CA ILE A 167 -20.20 7.89 -0.74
C ILE A 167 -21.55 8.27 -0.16
N LYS A 168 -21.61 9.31 0.66
CA LYS A 168 -22.88 9.85 1.16
C LYS A 168 -23.33 10.94 0.20
N HIS A 169 -24.54 10.79 -0.35
CA HIS A 169 -25.15 11.82 -1.22
C HIS A 169 -25.68 13.00 -0.38
#